data_AF-A0A1Q3AFS8-F1
#
_entry.id   AF-A0A1Q3AFS8-F1
#
_cell.length_a   1.000
_cell.length_b   1.000
_cell.length_c   1.000
_cell.angle_alpha   90.00
_cell.angle_beta   90.00
_cell.angle_gamma   90.00
#
_symmetry.space_group_name_H-M   'P 1'
#
loop_
_entity.id
_entity.type
_entity.pdbx_description
1 polymer ?
#
loop_
_entity_poly.entity_id
_entity_poly.type
_entity_poly.pdbx_seq_one_letter_code
_entity_poly.pdbx_strand_id
1 'polypeptide(L)'
;MGAYSPLLATYGVRVDQLLETAQDFVRYHEKLNKKLQKLRHKCQLTTRDTKKYQAKERYSKLTSEDYDENSKLYGVVVLLHAERDLALAEILKLRARQRGKLKKSERKVIGTRLKRAMQTSEKLAVLTKNEPQWTTRVQYLVYDKLARAEYLTHGKQQRHKDSKKISKELALSFAALKYLEKNSVITDSVVEFLHAKYEYTLKQHADRAFSSSELHNFVVEKVEQAHQDGDEMVKLLVENGFKPQKQASEAGTSFKEIQWRAFTAKVYDPQVEELIAESKSVTVKGASDYDTKLLKWQQALEKQELRIASQDEDEEDEADNQENDQILLAYIRYNALFTSVLRDNYLFGQLWQQWTKLGTAMATRLTKCKEIERIVKNLQKYLQDIMELPGVYQDDELMEQLEISKLYFQLSYTSGCLGGLYQLKGRYLESLALHVDAHHKLEEKLTEVGEFRDILIPLEVLSNKKIESLQQLIKAGWKSVVSLAEYEKHLKAQGQTPFQSTLIEKLDTGRITPSDIKLSNIFPLRPKLSPVPSKPTLFDLAFNYMDYANEDSGSVSSWTTQKSESVPPSNNGDDNNNSTSRKRGFLGLFGR
;
A
#
# COMPACT_ATOMS: atom_id res chain seq x y z
N MET A 1 4.37 -26.96 26.14
CA MET A 1 4.48 -25.75 27.00
C MET A 1 5.31 -24.74 26.24
N GLY A 2 4.76 -23.57 25.91
CA GLY A 2 5.51 -22.54 25.17
C GLY A 2 6.67 -21.99 25.99
N ALA A 3 7.87 -21.93 25.41
CA ALA A 3 9.02 -21.30 26.04
C ALA A 3 8.75 -19.80 26.22
N TYR A 4 9.19 -19.24 27.36
CA TYR A 4 9.07 -17.80 27.60
C TYR A 4 9.95 -17.03 26.60
N SER A 5 9.36 -16.04 25.93
CA SER A 5 10.06 -15.17 24.97
C SER A 5 10.23 -13.76 25.55
N PRO A 6 11.47 -13.36 25.92
CA PRO A 6 11.77 -12.01 26.39
C PRO A 6 11.45 -10.92 25.38
N LEU A 7 11.70 -11.15 24.09
CA LEU A 7 11.44 -10.16 23.03
C LEU A 7 9.95 -9.99 22.77
N LEU A 8 9.16 -11.06 22.77
CA LEU A 8 7.70 -10.95 22.68
C LEU A 8 7.11 -10.28 23.92
N ALA A 9 7.64 -10.56 25.12
CA ALA A 9 7.20 -9.92 26.37
C ALA A 9 7.51 -8.41 26.47
N THR A 10 8.35 -7.89 25.58
CA THR A 10 8.74 -6.47 25.51
C THR A 10 8.33 -5.87 24.17
N TYR A 11 9.12 -6.05 23.12
CA TYR A 11 8.86 -5.51 21.78
C TYR A 11 7.60 -6.09 21.15
N GLY A 12 7.28 -7.38 21.37
CA GLY A 12 5.99 -7.96 20.93
C GLY A 12 4.79 -7.20 21.50
N VAL A 13 4.81 -6.88 22.79
CA VAL A 13 3.75 -6.05 23.42
C VAL A 13 3.67 -4.65 22.80
N ARG A 14 4.78 -4.08 22.32
CA ARG A 14 4.77 -2.77 21.64
C ARG A 14 4.08 -2.85 20.28
N VAL A 15 4.36 -3.91 19.52
CA VAL A 15 3.76 -4.17 18.21
C VAL A 15 2.27 -4.50 18.37
N ASP A 16 1.91 -5.38 19.29
CA ASP A 16 0.51 -5.76 19.56
C ASP A 16 -0.36 -4.58 20.01
N GLN A 17 0.23 -3.61 20.73
CA GLN A 17 -0.45 -2.39 21.17
C GLN A 17 -0.33 -1.22 20.19
N LEU A 18 0.36 -1.41 19.06
CA LEU A 18 0.58 -0.37 18.03
C LEU A 18 1.06 0.95 18.65
N LEU A 19 2.12 0.89 19.45
CA LEU A 19 2.63 2.07 20.16
C LEU A 19 3.33 3.02 19.20
N GLU A 20 2.62 4.06 18.75
CA GLU A 20 3.15 5.06 17.81
C GLU A 20 3.38 6.43 18.48
N THR A 21 2.46 6.87 19.34
CA THR A 21 2.49 8.23 19.88
C THR A 21 3.13 8.32 21.27
N ALA A 22 3.53 9.54 21.66
CA ALA A 22 4.04 9.79 23.02
C ALA A 22 3.01 9.45 24.12
N GLN A 23 1.71 9.64 23.87
CA GLN A 23 0.65 9.26 24.82
C GLN A 23 0.55 7.74 24.98
N ASP A 24 0.72 6.97 23.91
CA ASP A 24 0.65 5.51 23.96
C ASP A 24 1.79 4.95 24.81
N PHE A 25 3.02 5.46 24.61
CA PHE A 25 4.16 5.09 25.44
C PHE A 25 4.00 5.53 26.90
N VAL A 26 3.30 6.63 27.20
CA VAL A 26 2.97 7.01 28.60
C VAL A 26 2.08 5.94 29.24
N ARG A 27 1.00 5.53 28.57
CA ARG A 27 0.09 4.49 29.06
C ARG A 27 0.82 3.15 29.22
N TYR A 28 1.66 2.79 28.25
CA TYR A 28 2.49 1.59 28.32
C TYR A 28 3.46 1.62 29.51
N HIS A 29 4.17 2.75 29.72
CA HIS A 29 5.06 2.95 30.85
C HIS A 29 4.34 2.85 32.20
N GLU A 30 3.12 3.37 32.33
CA GLU A 30 2.29 3.21 33.54
C GLU A 30 1.88 1.76 33.78
N LYS A 31 1.47 1.03 32.73
CA LYS A 31 1.16 -0.40 32.81
C LYS A 31 2.39 -1.20 33.25
N LEU A 32 3.57 -0.90 32.69
CA LEU A 32 4.84 -1.51 33.09
C LEU A 32 5.14 -1.26 34.57
N ASN A 33 4.95 -0.04 35.07
CA ASN A 33 5.16 0.26 36.49
C ASN A 33 4.27 -0.57 37.41
N LYS A 34 2.97 -0.68 37.08
CA LYS A 34 2.03 -1.52 37.84
C LYS A 34 2.42 -2.99 37.79
N LYS A 35 2.82 -3.50 36.61
CA LYS A 35 3.27 -4.89 36.42
C LYS A 35 4.54 -5.17 37.23
N LEU A 36 5.52 -4.27 37.18
CA LEU A 36 6.78 -4.36 37.90
C LEU A 36 6.55 -4.34 39.43
N GLN A 37 5.65 -3.49 39.92
CA GLN A 37 5.28 -3.47 41.34
C GLN A 37 4.70 -4.80 41.79
N LYS A 38 3.74 -5.36 41.04
CA LYS A 38 3.14 -6.67 41.33
C LYS A 38 4.19 -7.78 41.32
N LEU A 39 5.08 -7.79 40.33
CA LEU A 39 6.14 -8.79 40.24
C LEU A 39 7.16 -8.66 41.38
N ARG A 40 7.51 -7.45 41.80
CA ARG A 40 8.38 -7.24 42.98
C ARG A 40 7.75 -7.78 44.26
N HIS A 41 6.44 -7.61 44.45
CA HIS A 41 5.73 -8.23 45.57
C HIS A 41 5.76 -9.76 45.46
N LYS A 42 5.48 -10.32 44.28
CA LYS A 42 5.48 -11.78 44.04
C LYS A 42 6.86 -12.40 44.27
N CYS A 43 7.93 -11.71 43.88
CA CYS A 43 9.31 -12.16 44.06
C CYS A 43 9.91 -11.76 45.43
N GLN A 44 9.09 -11.20 46.33
CA GLN A 44 9.51 -10.75 47.67
C GLN A 44 10.70 -9.77 47.67
N LEU A 45 10.76 -8.91 46.66
CA LEU A 45 11.80 -7.88 46.49
C LEU A 45 11.42 -6.54 47.13
N THR A 46 10.25 -6.46 47.77
CA THR A 46 9.77 -5.24 48.42
C THR A 46 10.28 -5.13 49.85
N THR A 47 10.95 -4.04 50.18
CA THR A 47 11.43 -3.73 51.54
C THR A 47 10.52 -2.71 52.21
N ARG A 48 9.97 -3.04 53.39
CA ARG A 48 9.16 -2.11 54.19
C ARG A 48 9.99 -1.14 55.02
N ASP A 49 11.24 -1.49 55.32
CA ASP A 49 12.17 -0.66 56.10
C ASP A 49 12.83 0.40 55.21
N THR A 50 12.26 1.61 55.23
CA THR A 50 12.77 2.75 54.46
C THR A 50 14.02 3.40 55.07
N LYS A 51 14.26 3.22 56.38
CA LYS A 51 15.41 3.82 57.09
C LYS A 51 16.72 3.10 56.78
N LYS A 52 16.68 1.77 56.61
CA LYS A 52 17.85 0.93 56.24
C LYS A 52 17.67 0.26 54.87
N TYR A 53 17.08 0.99 53.91
CA TYR A 53 16.73 0.44 52.60
C TYR A 53 17.92 -0.18 51.86
N GLN A 54 19.06 0.52 51.75
CA GLN A 54 20.22 0.02 51.00
C GLN A 54 20.79 -1.30 51.53
N ALA A 55 20.81 -1.49 52.85
CA ALA A 55 21.31 -2.71 53.46
C ALA A 55 20.37 -3.90 53.22
N LYS A 56 19.05 -3.63 53.24
CA LYS A 56 17.98 -4.64 53.20
C LYS A 56 17.41 -4.90 51.81
N GLU A 57 17.69 -4.05 50.82
CA GLU A 57 17.20 -4.30 49.46
C GLU A 57 17.87 -5.54 48.85
N ARG A 58 17.03 -6.38 48.24
CA ARG A 58 17.45 -7.65 47.61
C ARG A 58 17.68 -7.51 46.11
N TYR A 59 17.04 -6.51 45.47
CA TYR A 59 17.06 -6.37 44.01
C TYR A 59 18.47 -6.16 43.43
N SER A 60 19.30 -5.36 44.09
CA SER A 60 20.67 -5.10 43.62
C SER A 60 21.64 -6.25 43.86
N LYS A 61 21.26 -7.20 44.73
CA LYS A 61 22.07 -8.35 45.16
C LYS A 61 21.67 -9.67 44.49
N LEU A 62 20.74 -9.63 43.53
CA LEU A 62 20.30 -10.82 42.81
C LEU A 62 21.48 -11.49 42.10
N THR A 63 21.65 -12.80 42.33
CA THR A 63 22.67 -13.63 41.68
C THR A 63 22.05 -14.60 40.69
N SER A 64 22.86 -15.24 39.84
CA SER A 64 22.39 -16.30 38.93
C SER A 64 21.77 -17.48 39.67
N GLU A 65 22.24 -17.78 40.89
CA GLU A 65 21.67 -18.82 41.75
C GLU A 65 20.21 -18.51 42.12
N ASP A 66 19.89 -17.24 42.43
CA ASP A 66 18.50 -16.84 42.69
C ASP A 66 17.58 -17.05 41.48
N TYR A 67 18.12 -16.91 40.26
CA TYR A 67 17.37 -17.14 39.03
C TYR A 67 17.06 -18.62 38.83
N ASP A 68 18.02 -19.49 39.12
CA ASP A 68 17.94 -20.94 38.91
C ASP A 68 17.13 -21.64 40.02
N GLU A 69 17.40 -21.32 41.29
CA GLU A 69 16.82 -22.02 42.45
C GLU A 69 15.44 -21.49 42.85
N ASN A 70 15.27 -20.15 42.86
CA ASN A 70 14.06 -19.55 43.40
C ASN A 70 12.97 -19.35 42.33
N SER A 71 13.26 -18.56 41.28
CA SER A 71 12.28 -18.33 40.21
C SER A 71 12.84 -17.64 38.96
N LYS A 72 12.50 -18.16 37.79
CA LYS A 72 12.72 -17.47 36.50
C LYS A 72 12.04 -16.08 36.41
N LEU A 73 11.09 -15.78 37.30
CA LEU A 73 10.47 -14.46 37.39
C LEU A 73 11.46 -13.34 37.72
N TYR A 74 12.59 -13.63 38.37
CA TYR A 74 13.63 -12.63 38.61
C TYR A 74 14.17 -12.03 37.31
N GLY A 75 14.39 -12.87 36.28
CA GLY A 75 14.77 -12.39 34.94
C GLY A 75 13.71 -11.48 34.32
N VAL A 76 12.43 -11.83 34.47
CA VAL A 76 11.30 -11.00 34.00
C VAL A 76 11.25 -9.65 34.71
N VAL A 77 11.51 -9.61 36.02
CA VAL A 77 11.55 -8.35 36.79
C VAL A 77 12.65 -7.43 36.27
N VAL A 78 13.85 -7.97 36.06
CA VAL A 78 15.00 -7.19 35.58
C VAL A 78 14.79 -6.72 34.14
N LEU A 79 14.26 -7.59 33.27
CA LEU A 79 13.88 -7.25 31.89
C LEU A 79 12.88 -6.09 31.84
N LEU A 80 11.77 -6.19 32.58
CA LEU A 80 10.74 -5.15 32.58
C LEU A 80 11.21 -3.86 33.25
N HIS A 81 12.23 -3.92 34.11
CA HIS A 81 12.86 -2.73 34.67
C HIS A 81 13.64 -1.96 33.59
N ALA A 82 14.46 -2.66 32.79
CA ALA A 82 15.16 -2.06 31.66
C ALA A 82 14.15 -1.49 30.64
N GLU A 83 13.09 -2.24 30.35
CA GLU A 83 12.03 -1.86 29.41
C GLU A 83 11.29 -0.59 29.84
N ARG A 84 11.03 -0.44 31.15
CA ARG A 84 10.44 0.79 31.69
C ARG A 84 11.34 2.01 31.43
N ASP A 85 12.64 1.89 31.66
CA ASP A 85 13.56 3.00 31.43
C ASP A 85 13.73 3.31 29.93
N LEU A 86 13.69 2.30 29.05
CA LEU A 86 13.63 2.49 27.58
C LEU A 86 12.34 3.18 27.13
N ALA A 87 11.18 2.74 27.64
CA ALA A 87 9.89 3.35 27.32
C ALA A 87 9.86 4.84 27.71
N LEU A 88 10.41 5.19 28.88
CA LEU A 88 10.52 6.60 29.29
C LEU A 88 11.42 7.42 28.35
N ALA A 89 12.53 6.84 27.88
CA ALA A 89 13.39 7.50 26.91
C ALA A 89 12.65 7.72 25.57
N GLU A 90 11.87 6.75 25.10
CA GLU A 90 11.07 6.85 23.87
C GLU A 90 10.00 7.94 23.97
N ILE A 91 9.30 8.06 25.12
CA ILE A 91 8.34 9.16 25.37
C ILE A 91 9.00 10.52 25.13
N LEU A 92 10.21 10.72 25.68
CA LEU A 92 10.93 11.99 25.56
C LEU A 92 11.44 12.23 24.13
N LYS A 93 11.89 11.19 23.43
CA LYS A 93 12.28 11.26 22.02
C LYS A 93 11.09 11.66 21.14
N LEU A 94 9.93 11.04 21.33
CA LEU A 94 8.70 11.35 20.57
C LEU A 94 8.19 12.77 20.84
N ARG A 95 8.16 13.22 22.10
CA ARG A 95 7.81 14.61 22.44
C ARG A 95 8.77 15.61 21.81
N ALA A 96 10.06 15.28 21.72
CA ALA A 96 11.03 16.13 21.06
C ALA A 96 10.80 16.22 19.55
N ARG A 97 10.44 15.11 18.89
CA ARG A 97 10.06 15.08 17.46
C ARG A 97 8.81 15.93 17.21
N GLN A 98 7.75 15.75 17.99
CA GLN A 98 6.51 16.55 17.89
C GLN A 98 6.76 18.06 18.05
N ARG A 99 7.74 18.45 18.88
CA ARG A 99 8.11 19.85 19.11
C ARG A 99 9.19 20.37 18.15
N GLY A 100 9.80 19.51 17.33
CA GLY A 100 10.96 19.83 16.49
C GLY A 100 12.27 20.11 17.25
N LYS A 101 12.31 20.02 18.59
CA LYS A 101 13.53 20.23 19.38
C LYS A 101 13.54 19.48 20.70
N LEU A 102 14.70 18.98 21.12
CA LEU A 102 14.93 18.31 22.41
C LEU A 102 15.40 19.31 23.49
N LYS A 103 14.69 19.40 24.62
CA LYS A 103 15.07 20.27 25.75
C LYS A 103 16.35 19.76 26.43
N LYS A 104 17.17 20.67 26.96
CA LYS A 104 18.41 20.32 27.69
C LYS A 104 18.14 19.44 28.92
N SER A 105 17.07 19.71 29.66
CA SER A 105 16.64 18.89 30.80
C SER A 105 16.23 17.48 30.37
N GLU A 106 15.39 17.36 29.34
CA GLU A 106 14.96 16.08 28.77
C GLU A 106 16.15 15.28 28.23
N ARG A 107 17.12 15.94 27.56
CA ARG A 107 18.34 15.30 27.07
C ARG A 107 19.15 14.63 28.20
N LYS A 108 19.29 15.30 29.34
CA LYS A 108 19.95 14.72 30.53
C LYS A 108 19.18 13.50 31.05
N VAL A 109 17.86 13.55 31.07
CA VAL A 109 17.00 12.42 31.48
C VAL A 109 17.15 11.25 30.51
N ILE A 110 17.10 11.48 29.19
CA ILE A 110 17.32 10.43 28.18
C ILE A 110 18.67 9.74 28.41
N GLY A 111 19.75 10.52 28.54
CA GLY A 111 21.09 9.97 28.77
C GLY A 111 21.18 9.11 30.04
N THR A 112 20.59 9.56 31.14
CA THR A 112 20.59 8.80 32.41
C THR A 112 19.72 7.55 32.35
N ARG A 113 18.55 7.61 31.70
CA ARG A 113 17.63 6.47 31.57
C ARG A 113 18.16 5.41 30.63
N LEU A 114 18.71 5.78 29.48
CA LEU A 114 19.35 4.83 28.57
C LEU A 114 20.58 4.18 29.20
N LYS A 115 21.40 4.94 29.96
CA LYS A 115 22.53 4.37 30.72
C LYS A 115 22.05 3.32 31.72
N ARG A 116 20.97 3.61 32.46
CA ARG A 116 20.37 2.66 33.40
C ARG A 116 19.78 1.43 32.72
N ALA A 117 19.11 1.60 31.58
CA ALA A 117 18.57 0.50 30.79
C ALA A 117 19.69 -0.44 30.31
N MET A 118 20.79 0.11 29.78
CA MET A 118 21.99 -0.66 29.40
C MET A 118 22.59 -1.39 30.62
N GLN A 119 22.82 -0.71 31.75
CA GLN A 119 23.36 -1.37 32.95
C GLN A 119 22.42 -2.45 33.52
N THR A 120 21.10 -2.27 33.37
CA THR A 120 20.11 -3.24 33.86
C THR A 120 20.01 -4.45 32.93
N SER A 121 20.17 -4.25 31.62
CA SER A 121 20.24 -5.34 30.65
C SER A 121 21.56 -6.12 30.73
N GLU A 122 22.68 -5.46 31.04
CA GLU A 122 23.94 -6.15 31.35
C GLU A 122 23.79 -7.06 32.56
N LYS A 123 23.15 -6.55 33.62
CA LYS A 123 22.81 -7.36 34.80
C LYS A 123 21.88 -8.51 34.46
N LEU A 124 20.92 -8.31 33.55
CA LEU A 124 20.04 -9.38 33.07
C LEU A 124 20.82 -10.47 32.34
N ALA A 125 21.77 -10.09 31.48
CA ALA A 125 22.63 -11.03 30.76
C ALA A 125 23.51 -11.84 31.74
N VAL A 126 24.01 -11.23 32.81
CA VAL A 126 24.75 -11.96 33.86
C VAL A 126 23.83 -12.87 34.68
N LEU A 127 22.66 -12.37 35.08
CA LEU A 127 21.68 -13.10 35.88
C LEU A 127 21.19 -14.38 35.19
N THR A 128 20.98 -14.32 33.88
CA THR A 128 20.37 -15.39 33.08
C THR A 128 21.41 -16.28 32.39
N LYS A 129 22.66 -16.29 32.86
CA LYS A 129 23.79 -17.02 32.23
C LYS A 129 23.53 -18.53 32.10
N ASN A 130 22.87 -19.12 33.09
CA ASN A 130 22.60 -20.55 33.16
C ASN A 130 21.23 -20.94 32.57
N GLU A 131 20.59 -20.08 31.78
CA GLU A 131 19.27 -20.39 31.20
C GLU A 131 19.35 -21.65 30.31
N PRO A 132 18.60 -22.73 30.63
CA PRO A 132 18.72 -24.01 29.91
C PRO A 132 18.22 -23.91 28.47
N GLN A 133 17.26 -23.02 28.20
CA GLN A 133 16.70 -22.84 26.87
C GLN A 133 17.54 -21.83 26.08
N TRP A 134 18.29 -22.32 25.09
CA TRP A 134 19.14 -21.48 24.24
C TRP A 134 18.34 -20.37 23.54
N THR A 135 17.11 -20.63 23.10
CA THR A 135 16.27 -19.63 22.42
C THR A 135 15.90 -18.47 23.34
N THR A 136 15.61 -18.74 24.62
CA THR A 136 15.33 -17.71 25.64
C THR A 136 16.61 -16.96 26.00
N ARG A 137 17.75 -17.66 26.09
CA ARG A 137 19.06 -17.06 26.36
C ARG A 137 19.48 -16.07 25.27
N VAL A 138 19.42 -16.47 24.00
CA VAL A 138 19.75 -15.59 22.87
C VAL A 138 18.85 -14.35 22.85
N GLN A 139 17.57 -14.47 23.18
CA GLN A 139 16.66 -13.32 23.26
C GLN A 139 17.05 -12.31 24.35
N TYR A 140 17.53 -12.76 25.51
CA TYR A 140 18.07 -11.85 26.53
C TYR A 140 19.33 -11.13 26.03
N LEU A 141 20.22 -11.84 25.33
CA LEU A 141 21.43 -11.26 24.75
C LEU A 141 21.09 -10.25 23.64
N VAL A 142 20.13 -10.55 22.76
CA VAL A 142 19.64 -9.61 21.74
C VAL A 142 19.09 -8.34 22.41
N TYR A 143 18.29 -8.49 23.47
CA TYR A 143 17.75 -7.35 24.21
C TYR A 143 18.87 -6.47 24.81
N ASP A 144 19.91 -7.07 25.39
CA ASP A 144 21.09 -6.33 25.90
C ASP A 144 21.79 -5.54 24.80
N LYS A 145 22.06 -6.18 23.65
CA LYS A 145 22.71 -5.53 22.52
C LYS A 145 21.89 -4.35 21.97
N LEU A 146 20.57 -4.51 21.85
CA LEU A 146 19.67 -3.42 21.45
C LEU A 146 19.65 -2.26 22.46
N ALA A 147 19.60 -2.56 23.75
CA ALA A 147 19.65 -1.54 24.80
C ALA A 147 21.00 -0.80 24.83
N ARG A 148 22.10 -1.52 24.58
CA ARG A 148 23.44 -0.95 24.44
C ARG A 148 23.54 -0.04 23.21
N ALA A 149 23.01 -0.48 22.06
CA ALA A 149 22.96 0.32 20.85
C ALA A 149 22.18 1.63 21.07
N GLU A 150 20.99 1.58 21.67
CA GLU A 150 20.21 2.78 22.04
C GLU A 150 21.00 3.75 22.92
N TYR A 151 21.72 3.24 23.92
CA TYR A 151 22.56 4.07 24.77
C TYR A 151 23.73 4.72 24.02
N LEU A 152 24.41 3.97 23.14
CA LEU A 152 25.52 4.52 22.35
C LEU A 152 25.04 5.59 21.36
N THR A 153 23.90 5.37 20.70
CA THR A 153 23.33 6.29 19.71
C THR A 153 22.75 7.54 20.37
N HIS A 154 21.89 7.39 21.38
CA HIS A 154 21.12 8.52 21.92
C HIS A 154 21.53 8.95 23.34
N GLY A 155 22.13 8.05 24.13
CA GLY A 155 22.40 8.30 25.55
C GLY A 155 23.77 8.93 25.84
N LYS A 156 24.84 8.39 25.26
CA LYS A 156 26.24 8.79 25.49
C LYS A 156 26.52 10.10 24.74
N GLN A 157 26.90 11.16 25.46
CA GLN A 157 27.25 12.45 24.86
C GLN A 157 28.75 12.43 24.54
N GLN A 158 29.10 12.26 23.26
CA GLN A 158 30.47 12.32 22.75
C GLN A 158 30.46 13.01 21.39
N ARG A 159 31.54 13.76 21.08
CA ARG A 159 31.70 14.48 19.81
C ARG A 159 31.70 13.52 18.61
N HIS A 160 32.32 12.35 18.78
CA HIS A 160 32.27 11.25 17.82
C HIS A 160 31.65 10.02 18.49
N LYS A 161 30.71 9.38 17.80
CA LYS A 161 30.08 8.15 18.25
C LYS A 161 30.98 6.98 17.88
N ASP A 162 31.01 5.96 18.73
CA ASP A 162 31.74 4.71 18.47
C ASP A 162 31.02 3.88 17.39
N SER A 163 31.04 4.33 16.12
CA SER A 163 30.29 3.71 15.00
C SER A 163 30.54 2.20 14.90
N LYS A 164 31.79 1.76 15.05
CA LYS A 164 32.18 0.34 15.03
C LYS A 164 31.45 -0.49 16.09
N LYS A 165 31.22 0.05 17.28
CA LYS A 165 30.50 -0.66 18.36
C LYS A 165 29.01 -0.66 18.09
N ILE A 166 28.45 0.46 17.63
CA ILE A 166 27.02 0.56 17.31
C ILE A 166 26.65 -0.43 16.20
N SER A 167 27.41 -0.43 15.10
CA SER A 167 27.16 -1.33 13.98
C SER A 167 27.40 -2.80 14.34
N LYS A 168 28.40 -3.12 15.17
CA LYS A 168 28.58 -4.49 15.70
C LYS A 168 27.35 -4.98 16.47
N GLU A 169 26.88 -4.23 17.46
CA GLU A 169 25.75 -4.69 18.30
C GLU A 169 24.46 -4.83 17.49
N LEU A 170 24.18 -3.87 16.59
CA LEU A 170 23.02 -3.91 15.71
C LEU A 170 23.12 -5.06 14.70
N ALA A 171 24.27 -5.27 14.05
CA ALA A 171 24.47 -6.37 13.11
C ALA A 171 24.24 -7.75 13.76
N LEU A 172 24.81 -7.98 14.95
CA LEU A 172 24.63 -9.24 15.67
C LEU A 172 23.16 -9.45 16.07
N SER A 173 22.47 -8.40 16.52
CA SER A 173 21.04 -8.50 16.83
C SER A 173 20.19 -8.82 15.59
N PHE A 174 20.48 -8.22 14.43
CA PHE A 174 19.75 -8.51 13.18
C PHE A 174 19.97 -9.96 12.72
N ALA A 175 21.21 -10.46 12.78
CA ALA A 175 21.50 -11.86 12.46
C ALA A 175 20.73 -12.83 13.37
N ALA A 176 20.70 -12.55 14.68
CA ALA A 176 19.97 -13.35 15.66
C ALA A 176 18.45 -13.30 15.43
N LEU A 177 17.88 -12.12 15.14
CA LEU A 177 16.44 -11.95 14.89
C LEU A 177 15.99 -12.77 13.67
N LYS A 178 16.69 -12.63 12.54
CA LYS A 178 16.41 -13.38 11.30
C LYS A 178 16.47 -14.90 11.51
N TYR A 179 17.39 -15.36 12.35
CA TYR A 179 17.50 -16.79 12.65
C TYR A 179 16.39 -17.28 13.60
N LEU A 180 16.04 -16.50 14.62
CA LEU A 180 14.95 -16.81 15.54
C LEU A 180 13.58 -16.79 14.84
N GLU A 181 13.40 -15.93 13.85
CA GLU A 181 12.24 -15.88 12.96
C GLU A 181 12.14 -17.15 12.10
N LYS A 182 13.24 -17.57 11.47
CA LYS A 182 13.30 -18.81 10.68
C LYS A 182 12.92 -20.05 11.50
N ASN A 183 13.24 -20.04 12.80
CA ASN A 183 12.88 -21.10 13.74
C ASN A 183 11.51 -20.89 14.41
N SER A 184 10.71 -19.92 13.93
CA SER A 184 9.37 -19.58 14.43
C SER A 184 9.30 -19.28 15.94
N VAL A 185 10.39 -18.77 16.53
CA VAL A 185 10.46 -18.40 17.95
C VAL A 185 9.89 -16.99 18.18
N ILE A 186 10.08 -16.10 17.22
CA ILE A 186 9.61 -14.71 17.21
C ILE A 186 8.71 -14.52 16.00
N THR A 187 7.72 -13.65 16.11
CA THR A 187 6.82 -13.29 15.01
C THR A 187 7.51 -12.34 14.03
N ASP A 188 7.20 -12.50 12.74
CA ASP A 188 7.69 -11.66 11.65
C ASP A 188 7.44 -10.16 11.92
N SER A 189 6.26 -9.82 12.43
CA SER A 189 5.88 -8.46 12.83
C SER A 189 6.84 -7.76 13.81
N VAL A 190 7.47 -8.52 14.72
CA VAL A 190 8.45 -7.97 15.68
C VAL A 190 9.80 -7.76 15.02
N VAL A 191 10.17 -8.63 14.08
CA VAL A 191 11.39 -8.50 13.29
C VAL A 191 11.28 -7.29 12.37
N GLU A 192 10.18 -7.16 11.61
CA GLU A 192 9.90 -5.97 10.79
C GLU A 192 9.94 -4.68 11.60
N PHE A 193 9.31 -4.64 12.78
CA PHE A 193 9.34 -3.47 13.67
C PHE A 193 10.77 -3.09 14.10
N LEU A 194 11.58 -4.08 14.48
CA LEU A 194 12.97 -3.85 14.90
C LEU A 194 13.87 -3.45 13.73
N HIS A 195 13.66 -4.04 12.54
CA HIS A 195 14.33 -3.64 11.31
C HIS A 195 14.00 -2.19 10.96
N ALA A 196 12.72 -1.83 10.85
CA ALA A 196 12.28 -0.47 10.55
C ALA A 196 12.84 0.55 11.56
N LYS A 197 12.96 0.18 12.84
CA LYS A 197 13.49 1.06 13.88
C LYS A 197 15.00 1.28 13.79
N TYR A 198 15.79 0.24 13.51
CA TYR A 198 17.25 0.28 13.67
C TYR A 198 18.03 0.22 12.36
N GLU A 199 17.43 -0.14 11.22
CA GLU A 199 18.12 -0.32 9.95
C GLU A 199 18.81 0.97 9.48
N TYR A 200 18.13 2.10 9.57
CA TYR A 200 18.73 3.39 9.24
C TYR A 200 19.96 3.69 10.12
N THR A 201 19.89 3.37 11.42
CA THR A 201 21.01 3.56 12.34
C THR A 201 22.16 2.61 12.02
N LEU A 202 21.86 1.37 11.62
CA LEU A 202 22.85 0.42 11.17
C LEU A 202 23.54 0.91 9.90
N LYS A 203 22.78 1.34 8.88
CA LYS A 203 23.31 1.92 7.63
C LYS A 203 24.20 3.14 7.88
N GLN A 204 23.76 4.05 8.76
CA GLN A 204 24.54 5.25 9.11
C GLN A 204 25.89 4.93 9.76
N HIS A 205 26.00 3.82 10.50
CA HIS A 205 27.21 3.44 11.24
C HIS A 205 27.96 2.25 10.61
N ALA A 206 27.45 1.68 9.52
CA ALA A 206 28.11 0.70 8.68
C ALA A 206 28.82 1.46 7.55
N ASP A 207 30.14 1.60 7.67
CA ASP A 207 30.94 2.22 6.62
C ASP A 207 30.76 1.42 5.32
N ARG A 208 30.22 2.05 4.26
CA ARG A 208 30.11 1.49 2.89
C ARG A 208 29.09 0.36 2.65
N ALA A 209 27.99 0.31 3.40
CA ALA A 209 26.89 -0.63 3.12
C ALA A 209 25.61 0.13 2.73
N PHE A 210 25.45 0.41 1.43
CA PHE A 210 24.33 1.19 0.92
C PHE A 210 23.18 0.28 0.45
N SER A 211 23.52 -0.87 -0.15
CA SER A 211 22.55 -1.83 -0.66
C SER A 211 22.10 -2.86 0.40
N SER A 212 20.97 -3.53 0.13
CA SER A 212 20.44 -4.58 1.02
C SER A 212 21.37 -5.81 1.10
N SER A 213 22.02 -6.15 -0.02
CA SER A 213 22.98 -7.26 -0.12
C SER A 213 24.32 -6.91 0.54
N GLU A 214 24.81 -5.68 0.39
CA GLU A 214 25.99 -5.18 1.10
C GLU A 214 25.76 -5.15 2.60
N LEU A 215 24.60 -4.70 3.05
CA LEU A 215 24.25 -4.70 4.48
C LEU A 215 24.17 -6.13 5.03
N HIS A 216 23.59 -7.07 4.29
CA HIS A 216 23.58 -8.48 4.68
C HIS A 216 25.01 -9.06 4.74
N ASN A 217 25.86 -8.73 3.78
CA ASN A 217 27.27 -9.16 3.76
C ASN A 217 28.08 -8.55 4.91
N PHE A 218 27.85 -7.27 5.24
CA PHE A 218 28.43 -6.61 6.40
C PHE A 218 27.99 -7.28 7.70
N VAL A 219 26.70 -7.60 7.83
CA VAL A 219 26.17 -8.35 9.00
C VAL A 219 26.88 -9.70 9.12
N VAL A 220 27.03 -10.43 8.02
CA VAL A 220 27.76 -11.71 7.99
C VAL A 220 29.21 -11.55 8.44
N GLU A 221 29.93 -10.55 7.92
CA GLU A 221 31.32 -10.26 8.32
C GLU A 221 31.43 -9.95 9.83
N LYS A 222 30.50 -9.18 10.39
CA LYS A 222 30.48 -8.89 11.83
C LYS A 222 30.15 -10.10 12.68
N VAL A 223 29.33 -11.02 12.18
CA VAL A 223 29.07 -12.29 12.86
C VAL A 223 30.30 -13.19 12.83
N GLU A 224 31.01 -13.28 11.71
CA GLU A 224 32.27 -14.03 11.60
C GLU A 224 33.34 -13.48 12.56
N GLN A 225 33.52 -12.16 12.61
CA GLN A 225 34.42 -11.49 13.56
C GLN A 225 34.03 -11.77 15.02
N ALA A 226 32.74 -11.66 15.34
CA ALA A 226 32.26 -11.93 16.70
C ALA A 226 32.37 -13.40 17.12
N HIS A 227 32.29 -14.34 16.15
CA HIS A 227 32.56 -15.75 16.40
C HIS A 227 34.03 -15.98 16.81
N GLN A 228 34.97 -15.32 16.14
CA GLN A 228 36.40 -15.35 16.47
C GLN A 228 36.68 -14.69 17.83
N ASP A 229 36.04 -13.56 18.13
CA ASP A 229 36.11 -12.89 19.43
C ASP A 229 35.50 -13.72 20.58
N GLY A 230 34.73 -14.76 20.24
CA GLY A 230 34.12 -15.67 21.20
C GLY A 230 32.85 -15.15 21.86
N ASP A 231 32.08 -14.27 21.20
CA ASP A 231 30.79 -13.75 21.69
C ASP A 231 29.80 -14.89 21.96
N GLU A 232 29.20 -14.88 23.16
CA GLU A 232 28.30 -15.93 23.65
C GLU A 232 27.07 -16.13 22.74
N MET A 233 26.49 -15.04 22.22
CA MET A 233 25.30 -15.13 21.38
C MET A 233 25.62 -15.85 20.07
N VAL A 234 26.74 -15.51 19.43
CA VAL A 234 27.12 -16.11 18.14
C VAL A 234 27.48 -17.58 18.31
N LYS A 235 28.14 -17.96 19.41
CA LYS A 235 28.42 -19.37 19.73
C LYS A 235 27.12 -20.18 19.82
N LEU A 236 26.14 -19.70 20.59
CA LEU A 236 24.84 -20.36 20.72
C LEU A 236 24.10 -20.44 19.38
N LEU A 237 24.18 -19.43 18.52
CA LEU A 237 23.57 -19.45 17.19
C LEU A 237 24.23 -20.53 16.30
N VAL A 238 25.56 -20.57 16.25
CA VAL A 238 26.31 -21.51 15.39
C VAL A 238 26.11 -22.96 15.85
N GLU A 239 26.15 -23.23 17.16
CA GLU A 239 25.89 -24.55 17.75
C GLU A 239 24.50 -25.09 17.39
N ASN A 240 23.51 -24.21 17.22
CA ASN A 240 22.14 -24.59 16.88
C ASN A 240 21.86 -24.58 15.36
N GLY A 241 22.88 -24.35 14.51
CA GLY A 241 22.76 -24.50 13.06
C GLY A 241 22.67 -23.19 12.27
N PHE A 242 23.01 -22.05 12.87
CA PHE A 242 23.19 -20.80 12.14
C PHE A 242 24.45 -20.88 11.24
N LYS A 243 24.24 -20.81 9.93
CA LYS A 243 25.32 -20.72 8.94
C LYS A 243 25.30 -19.33 8.29
N PRO A 244 26.24 -18.44 8.60
CA PRO A 244 26.36 -17.19 7.88
C PRO A 244 26.71 -17.47 6.42
N GLN A 245 25.90 -16.99 5.48
CA GLN A 245 26.19 -17.06 4.04
C GLN A 245 26.14 -15.65 3.48
N LYS A 246 27.24 -15.26 2.82
CA LYS A 246 27.29 -14.02 2.04
C LYS A 246 26.35 -14.17 0.85
N GLN A 247 25.54 -13.14 0.62
CA GLN A 247 24.78 -13.05 -0.62
C GLN A 247 25.76 -12.65 -1.72
N ALA A 248 25.75 -13.39 -2.83
CA ALA A 248 26.43 -12.92 -4.03
C ALA A 248 25.81 -11.56 -4.36
N SER A 249 26.64 -10.51 -4.42
CA SER A 249 26.20 -9.29 -5.08
C SER A 249 25.82 -9.72 -6.49
N GLU A 250 24.53 -9.63 -6.83
CA GLU A 250 24.16 -9.53 -8.24
C GLU A 250 24.94 -8.31 -8.71
N ALA A 251 26.00 -8.55 -9.48
CA ALA A 251 26.72 -7.52 -10.16
C ALA A 251 25.72 -6.89 -11.12
N GLY A 252 25.00 -5.87 -10.65
CA GLY A 252 24.52 -4.83 -11.52
C GLY A 252 25.77 -4.39 -12.29
N THR A 253 25.76 -4.62 -13.59
CA THR A 253 26.83 -4.19 -14.49
C THR A 253 27.16 -2.74 -14.15
N SER A 254 28.27 -2.51 -13.46
CA SER A 254 28.73 -1.15 -13.20
C SER A 254 29.04 -0.54 -14.56
N PHE A 255 28.30 0.49 -14.94
CA PHE A 255 28.51 1.20 -16.20
C PHE A 255 28.81 2.64 -15.84
N LYS A 256 29.91 3.17 -16.39
CA LYS A 256 30.32 4.56 -16.13
C LYS A 256 29.80 5.53 -17.18
N GLU A 257 29.27 5.00 -18.28
CA GLU A 257 28.82 5.78 -19.43
C GLU A 257 27.47 5.26 -19.92
N ILE A 258 26.59 6.19 -20.28
CA ILE A 258 25.28 5.93 -20.86
C ILE A 258 25.23 6.56 -22.25
N GLN A 259 24.75 5.81 -23.23
CA GLN A 259 24.37 6.36 -24.52
C GLN A 259 22.94 6.90 -24.46
N TRP A 260 22.79 8.19 -24.75
CA TRP A 260 21.52 8.87 -24.91
C TRP A 260 21.47 9.49 -26.31
N ARG A 261 20.92 8.73 -27.26
CA ARG A 261 20.93 9.06 -28.70
C ARG A 261 22.34 9.33 -29.22
N ALA A 262 22.56 10.51 -29.81
CA ALA A 262 23.86 10.94 -30.30
C ALA A 262 24.85 11.34 -29.19
N PHE A 263 24.39 11.43 -27.94
CA PHE A 263 25.20 11.87 -26.82
C PHE A 263 25.65 10.69 -25.95
N THR A 264 26.85 10.81 -25.38
CA THR A 264 27.36 9.89 -24.36
C THR A 264 27.56 10.65 -23.07
N ALA A 265 26.86 10.23 -22.01
CA ALA A 265 26.93 10.86 -20.70
C ALA A 265 27.68 9.98 -19.70
N LYS A 266 28.63 10.57 -18.99
CA LYS A 266 29.36 9.93 -17.88
C LYS A 266 28.55 10.04 -16.59
N VAL A 267 28.45 8.94 -15.86
CA VAL A 267 27.81 8.90 -14.55
C VAL A 267 28.89 9.04 -13.49
N TYR A 268 28.89 10.19 -12.82
CA TYR A 268 29.89 10.51 -11.80
C TYR A 268 29.44 10.09 -10.38
N ASP A 269 28.14 10.10 -10.08
CA ASP A 269 27.62 9.67 -8.78
C ASP A 269 27.35 8.15 -8.77
N PRO A 270 28.06 7.36 -7.94
CA PRO A 270 27.84 5.92 -7.84
C PRO A 270 26.43 5.55 -7.37
N GLN A 271 25.75 6.44 -6.63
CA GLN A 271 24.38 6.18 -6.20
C GLN A 271 23.37 6.35 -7.34
N VAL A 272 23.61 7.28 -8.25
CA VAL A 272 22.80 7.43 -9.47
C VAL A 272 23.04 6.24 -10.40
N GLU A 273 24.30 5.79 -10.52
CA GLU A 273 24.67 4.59 -11.28
C GLU A 273 23.90 3.34 -10.79
N GLU A 274 23.91 3.09 -9.47
CA GLU A 274 23.21 1.97 -8.86
C GLU A 274 21.70 2.05 -9.10
N LEU A 275 21.08 3.21 -8.88
CA LEU A 275 19.64 3.38 -9.07
C LEU A 275 19.21 3.16 -10.53
N ILE A 276 20.04 3.56 -11.50
CA ILE A 276 19.79 3.32 -12.93
C ILE A 276 19.99 1.83 -13.27
N ALA A 277 21.03 1.18 -12.73
CA ALA A 277 21.24 -0.26 -12.94
C ALA A 277 20.07 -1.08 -12.36
N GLU A 278 19.65 -0.72 -11.16
CA GLU A 278 18.53 -1.33 -10.45
C GLU A 278 17.18 -1.09 -11.11
N SER A 279 16.97 0.07 -11.76
CA SER A 279 15.71 0.35 -12.47
C SER A 279 15.62 -0.44 -13.78
N LYS A 280 16.77 -0.68 -14.43
CA LYS A 280 16.87 -1.53 -15.63
C LYS A 280 16.67 -3.01 -15.32
N SER A 281 17.09 -3.49 -14.14
CA SER A 281 16.96 -4.90 -13.75
C SER A 281 15.57 -5.29 -13.27
N VAL A 282 14.67 -4.34 -12.98
CA VAL A 282 13.28 -4.65 -12.58
C VAL A 282 12.54 -5.34 -13.73
N THR A 283 12.23 -6.62 -13.54
CA THR A 283 11.34 -7.38 -14.44
C THR A 283 9.89 -6.99 -14.17
N VAL A 284 9.19 -6.52 -15.20
CA VAL A 284 7.80 -6.09 -15.08
C VAL A 284 6.85 -7.27 -15.29
N LYS A 285 5.99 -7.56 -14.31
CA LYS A 285 4.90 -8.54 -14.41
C LYS A 285 3.52 -7.91 -14.15
N GLY A 286 3.46 -6.81 -13.40
CA GLY A 286 2.21 -6.09 -13.11
C GLY A 286 2.39 -4.59 -12.88
N ALA A 287 1.29 -3.90 -12.56
CA ALA A 287 1.28 -2.46 -12.35
C ALA A 287 2.18 -2.00 -11.18
N SER A 288 2.25 -2.80 -10.10
CA SER A 288 3.11 -2.53 -8.94
C SER A 288 4.60 -2.49 -9.30
N ASP A 289 5.02 -3.26 -10.31
CA ASP A 289 6.42 -3.33 -10.71
C ASP A 289 6.82 -2.07 -11.47
N TYR A 290 5.88 -1.43 -12.17
CA TYR A 290 6.11 -0.11 -12.73
C TYR A 290 6.24 0.95 -11.66
N ASP A 291 5.49 0.85 -10.55
CA ASP A 291 5.61 1.82 -9.44
C ASP A 291 6.96 1.69 -8.72
N THR A 292 7.47 0.45 -8.54
CA THR A 292 8.82 0.25 -7.98
C THR A 292 9.90 0.77 -8.93
N LYS A 293 9.77 0.52 -10.23
CA LYS A 293 10.68 1.05 -11.26
C LYS A 293 10.64 2.58 -11.32
N LEU A 294 9.45 3.18 -11.24
CA LEU A 294 9.25 4.63 -11.22
C LEU A 294 9.89 5.25 -9.98
N LEU A 295 9.70 4.64 -8.81
CA LEU A 295 10.29 5.14 -7.55
C LEU A 295 11.82 5.21 -7.64
N LYS A 296 12.45 4.19 -8.23
CA LYS A 296 13.92 4.17 -8.44
C LYS A 296 14.37 5.29 -9.40
N TRP A 297 13.63 5.51 -10.49
CA TRP A 297 13.91 6.62 -11.41
C TRP A 297 13.71 7.99 -10.76
N GLN A 298 12.69 8.16 -9.92
CA GLN A 298 12.46 9.39 -9.16
C GLN A 298 13.57 9.65 -8.16
N GLN A 299 14.04 8.62 -7.44
CA GLN A 299 15.18 8.75 -6.54
C GLN A 299 16.47 9.09 -7.28
N ALA A 300 16.70 8.53 -8.48
CA ALA A 300 17.84 8.88 -9.32
C ALA A 300 17.76 10.33 -9.80
N LEU A 301 16.56 10.79 -10.17
CA LEU A 301 16.28 12.15 -10.60
C LEU A 301 16.54 13.14 -9.47
N GLU A 302 15.97 12.92 -8.29
CA GLU A 302 16.16 13.79 -7.12
C GLU A 302 17.64 13.94 -6.75
N LYS A 303 18.41 12.85 -6.80
CA LYS A 303 19.85 12.89 -6.53
C LYS A 303 20.64 13.66 -7.59
N GLN A 304 20.32 13.46 -8.87
CA GLN A 304 20.97 14.20 -9.95
C GLN A 304 20.63 15.71 -9.89
N GLU A 305 19.38 16.06 -9.56
CA GLU A 305 18.98 17.48 -9.36
C GLU A 305 19.69 18.10 -8.15
N LEU A 306 19.82 17.37 -7.04
CA LEU A 306 20.57 17.82 -5.88
C LEU A 306 22.05 18.05 -6.18
N ARG A 307 22.65 17.17 -7.00
CA ARG A 307 24.03 17.30 -7.45
C ARG A 307 24.21 18.58 -8.27
N ILE A 308 23.39 18.79 -9.28
CA ILE A 308 23.42 20.00 -10.13
C ILE A 308 23.22 21.26 -9.28
N ALA A 309 22.31 21.23 -8.30
CA ALA A 309 22.06 22.36 -7.41
C ALA A 309 23.19 22.62 -6.38
N SER A 310 24.09 21.65 -6.17
CA SER A 310 25.21 21.76 -5.22
C SER A 310 26.54 22.14 -5.87
N GLN A 311 26.61 22.19 -7.21
CA GLN A 311 27.74 22.76 -7.95
C GLN A 311 27.55 24.28 -8.02
N ASP A 312 28.31 25.03 -7.22
CA ASP A 312 28.33 26.50 -7.23
C ASP A 312 29.07 27.05 -8.48
N GLU A 313 28.69 28.25 -8.92
CA GLU A 313 29.10 28.95 -10.16
C GLU A 313 30.59 29.36 -10.25
N ASP A 314 31.46 28.94 -9.33
CA ASP A 314 32.79 29.55 -9.09
C ASP A 314 34.01 28.76 -9.63
N GLU A 315 33.83 27.67 -10.38
CA GLU A 315 34.94 26.90 -10.98
C GLU A 315 34.95 27.02 -12.53
N GLU A 316 35.89 27.81 -13.06
CA GLU A 316 36.05 28.19 -14.48
C GLU A 316 36.34 27.01 -15.45
N ASP A 317 36.45 25.77 -14.97
CA ASP A 317 36.83 24.58 -15.76
C ASP A 317 35.64 23.63 -16.10
N GLU A 318 34.38 24.00 -15.83
CA GLU A 318 33.24 23.05 -15.73
C GLU A 318 32.18 23.07 -16.87
N ALA A 319 32.41 23.70 -18.03
CA ALA A 319 31.38 23.74 -19.10
C ALA A 319 30.96 22.33 -19.60
N ASP A 320 31.93 21.44 -19.80
CA ASP A 320 31.69 20.06 -20.27
C ASP A 320 30.99 19.19 -19.20
N ASN A 321 31.23 19.47 -17.90
CA ASN A 321 30.59 18.74 -16.80
C ASN A 321 29.12 19.13 -16.65
N GLN A 322 28.81 20.41 -16.80
CA GLN A 322 27.43 20.91 -16.78
C GLN A 322 26.61 20.36 -17.93
N GLU A 323 27.16 20.34 -19.16
CA GLU A 323 26.48 19.74 -20.31
C GLU A 323 26.21 18.25 -20.07
N ASN A 324 27.22 17.50 -19.58
CA ASN A 324 27.09 16.09 -19.24
C ASN A 324 25.99 15.84 -18.20
N ASP A 325 25.92 16.65 -17.14
CA ASP A 325 24.92 16.50 -16.08
C ASP A 325 23.50 16.83 -16.56
N GLN A 326 23.34 17.77 -17.51
CA GLN A 326 22.05 18.04 -18.16
C GLN A 326 21.61 16.92 -19.10
N ILE A 327 22.54 16.32 -19.85
CA ILE A 327 22.26 15.15 -20.71
C ILE A 327 21.82 13.96 -19.84
N LEU A 328 22.52 13.71 -18.73
CA LEU A 328 22.16 12.66 -17.79
C LEU A 328 20.78 12.91 -17.14
N LEU A 329 20.49 14.15 -16.77
CA LEU A 329 19.18 14.54 -16.24
C LEU A 329 18.05 14.30 -17.27
N ALA A 330 18.28 14.67 -18.54
CA ALA A 330 17.33 14.44 -19.63
C ALA A 330 17.08 12.94 -19.86
N TYR A 331 18.14 12.12 -19.82
CA TYR A 331 18.04 10.67 -19.90
C TYR A 331 17.19 10.08 -18.77
N ILE A 332 17.45 10.47 -17.52
CA ILE A 332 16.71 10.00 -16.35
C ILE A 332 15.23 10.41 -16.45
N ARG A 333 14.96 11.68 -16.80
CA ARG A 333 13.60 12.21 -16.99
C ARG A 333 12.85 11.47 -18.09
N TYR A 334 13.50 11.22 -19.22
CA TYR A 334 12.92 10.44 -20.31
C TYR A 334 12.49 9.06 -19.84
N ASN A 335 13.37 8.31 -19.18
CA ASN A 335 13.05 6.97 -18.71
C ASN A 335 11.98 6.96 -17.60
N ALA A 336 11.94 7.97 -16.74
CA ALA A 336 10.91 8.13 -15.71
C ALA A 336 9.52 8.38 -16.35
N LEU A 337 9.44 9.31 -17.31
CA LEU A 337 8.21 9.59 -18.05
C LEU A 337 7.76 8.39 -18.87
N PHE A 338 8.69 7.71 -19.56
CA PHE A 338 8.36 6.52 -20.35
C PHE A 338 7.88 5.36 -19.47
N THR A 339 8.45 5.19 -18.28
CA THR A 339 7.95 4.22 -17.29
C THR A 339 6.51 4.55 -16.87
N SER A 340 6.17 5.83 -16.73
CA SER A 340 4.79 6.29 -16.46
C SER A 340 3.85 6.00 -17.64
N VAL A 341 4.30 6.22 -18.87
CA VAL A 341 3.55 5.87 -20.09
C VAL A 341 3.29 4.36 -20.14
N LEU A 342 4.29 3.53 -19.88
CA LEU A 342 4.15 2.08 -19.92
C LEU A 342 3.17 1.57 -18.85
N ARG A 343 3.22 2.12 -17.63
CA ARG A 343 2.26 1.81 -16.57
C ARG A 343 0.83 2.16 -17.00
N ASP A 344 0.60 3.38 -17.47
CA ASP A 344 -0.74 3.83 -17.84
C ASP A 344 -1.25 3.13 -19.10
N ASN A 345 -0.37 2.74 -20.03
CA ASN A 345 -0.71 1.92 -21.19
C ASN A 345 -1.11 0.49 -20.79
N TYR A 346 -0.44 -0.10 -19.79
CA TYR A 346 -0.85 -1.38 -19.22
C TYR A 346 -2.25 -1.29 -18.59
N LEU A 347 -2.50 -0.24 -17.77
CA LEU A 347 -3.81 0.03 -17.17
C LEU A 347 -4.88 0.30 -18.24
N PHE A 348 -4.54 1.06 -19.29
CA PHE A 348 -5.41 1.29 -20.44
C PHE A 348 -5.79 -0.03 -21.11
N GLY A 349 -4.84 -0.94 -21.34
CA GLY A 349 -5.11 -2.27 -21.88
C GLY A 349 -6.09 -3.08 -21.02
N GLN A 350 -5.94 -3.06 -19.69
CA GLN A 350 -6.88 -3.71 -18.77
C GLN A 350 -8.28 -3.09 -18.82
N LEU A 351 -8.37 -1.76 -18.78
CA LEU A 351 -9.64 -1.04 -18.87
C LEU A 351 -10.31 -1.28 -20.23
N TRP A 352 -9.54 -1.38 -21.30
CA TRP A 352 -10.04 -1.66 -22.64
C TRP A 352 -10.61 -3.07 -22.76
N GLN A 353 -9.96 -4.07 -22.15
CA GLN A 353 -10.50 -5.43 -22.09
C GLN A 353 -11.79 -5.50 -21.26
N GLN A 354 -11.91 -4.69 -20.21
CA GLN A 354 -13.15 -4.57 -19.45
C GLN A 354 -14.24 -3.90 -20.31
N TRP A 355 -13.89 -2.83 -21.03
CA TRP A 355 -14.77 -2.11 -21.95
C TRP A 355 -15.44 -3.02 -22.98
N THR A 356 -14.66 -3.89 -23.62
CA THR A 356 -15.18 -4.80 -24.64
C THR A 356 -16.08 -5.90 -24.07
N LYS A 357 -15.88 -6.30 -22.81
CA LYS A 357 -16.68 -7.32 -22.11
C LYS A 357 -17.94 -6.76 -21.42
N LEU A 358 -18.06 -5.44 -21.30
CA LEU A 358 -19.20 -4.81 -20.62
C LEU A 358 -20.50 -4.96 -21.43
N GLY A 359 -21.58 -5.30 -20.71
CA GLY A 359 -22.93 -5.31 -21.26
C GLY A 359 -23.44 -3.94 -21.69
N THR A 360 -24.71 -3.84 -22.07
CA THR A 360 -25.33 -2.63 -22.63
C THR A 360 -25.81 -1.62 -21.59
N ALA A 361 -25.60 -1.88 -20.30
CA ALA A 361 -26.01 -0.97 -19.23
C ALA A 361 -25.26 0.37 -19.30
N MET A 362 -26.01 1.47 -19.41
CA MET A 362 -25.45 2.81 -19.66
C MET A 362 -24.62 3.35 -18.49
N ALA A 363 -25.06 3.13 -17.24
CA ALA A 363 -24.37 3.64 -16.07
C ALA A 363 -22.98 3.02 -15.89
N THR A 364 -22.84 1.71 -16.12
CA THR A 364 -21.56 0.99 -16.03
C THR A 364 -20.63 1.35 -17.19
N ARG A 365 -21.17 1.60 -18.39
CA ARG A 365 -20.35 2.09 -19.51
C ARG A 365 -19.90 3.53 -19.30
N LEU A 366 -20.74 4.41 -18.78
CA LEU A 366 -20.35 5.81 -18.55
C LEU A 366 -19.22 5.93 -17.51
N THR A 367 -19.30 5.17 -16.42
CA THR A 367 -18.23 5.14 -15.40
C THR A 367 -16.92 4.66 -15.98
N LYS A 368 -16.95 3.56 -16.74
CA LYS A 368 -15.75 3.01 -17.41
C LYS A 368 -15.18 3.93 -18.47
N CYS A 369 -16.03 4.61 -19.23
CA CYS A 369 -15.61 5.63 -20.20
C CYS A 369 -14.87 6.79 -19.52
N LYS A 370 -15.30 7.23 -18.34
CA LYS A 370 -14.61 8.28 -17.56
C LYS A 370 -13.26 7.80 -17.01
N GLU A 371 -13.17 6.54 -16.58
CA GLU A 371 -11.88 5.94 -16.17
C GLU A 371 -10.89 5.91 -17.34
N ILE A 372 -11.35 5.48 -18.52
CA ILE A 372 -10.54 5.47 -19.75
C ILE A 372 -10.15 6.89 -20.17
N GLU A 373 -11.09 7.85 -20.13
CA GLU A 373 -10.81 9.25 -20.43
C GLU A 373 -9.69 9.81 -19.56
N ARG A 374 -9.72 9.52 -18.25
CA ARG A 374 -8.69 9.96 -17.30
C ARG A 374 -7.32 9.37 -17.66
N ILE A 375 -7.25 8.07 -17.93
CA ILE A 375 -5.99 7.41 -18.31
C ILE A 375 -5.47 7.93 -19.65
N VAL A 376 -6.34 8.16 -20.64
CA VAL A 376 -5.94 8.73 -21.94
C VAL A 376 -5.41 10.15 -21.79
N LYS A 377 -6.03 10.99 -20.95
CA LYS A 377 -5.51 12.33 -20.65
C LYS A 377 -4.13 12.29 -19.99
N ASN A 378 -3.92 11.36 -19.06
CA ASN A 378 -2.61 11.16 -18.44
C ASN A 378 -1.56 10.74 -19.49
N LEU A 379 -1.87 9.76 -20.33
CA LEU A 379 -0.99 9.29 -21.40
C LEU A 379 -0.63 10.41 -22.37
N GLN A 380 -1.61 11.21 -22.80
CA GLN A 380 -1.37 12.37 -23.66
C GLN A 380 -0.46 13.40 -22.99
N LYS A 381 -0.65 13.66 -21.69
CA LYS A 381 0.22 14.55 -20.93
C LYS A 381 1.65 14.01 -20.86
N TYR A 382 1.84 12.76 -20.46
CA TYR A 382 3.19 12.19 -20.35
C TYR A 382 3.90 12.14 -21.70
N LEU A 383 3.20 11.82 -22.80
CA LEU A 383 3.78 11.87 -24.14
C LEU A 383 4.13 13.31 -24.55
N GLN A 384 3.30 14.30 -24.21
CA GLN A 384 3.63 15.71 -24.41
C GLN A 384 4.88 16.13 -23.61
N ASP A 385 4.95 15.76 -22.33
CA ASP A 385 6.10 16.05 -21.47
C ASP A 385 7.39 15.41 -22.03
N ILE A 386 7.29 14.24 -22.69
CA ILE A 386 8.42 13.60 -23.38
C ILE A 386 8.83 14.39 -24.62
N MET A 387 7.87 14.87 -25.43
CA MET A 387 8.15 15.66 -26.64
C MET A 387 8.89 16.97 -26.32
N GLU A 388 8.69 17.53 -25.13
CA GLU A 388 9.30 18.77 -24.67
C GLU A 388 10.72 18.57 -24.09
N LEU A 389 11.19 17.33 -23.93
CA LEU A 389 12.53 17.07 -23.39
C LEU A 389 13.64 17.45 -24.39
N PRO A 390 14.77 17.99 -23.88
CA PRO A 390 15.93 18.29 -24.72
C PRO A 390 16.48 17.00 -25.34
N GLY A 391 16.80 17.07 -26.64
CA GLY A 391 17.23 15.91 -27.44
C GLY A 391 16.09 15.06 -28.01
N VAL A 392 14.83 15.25 -27.56
CA VAL A 392 13.65 14.63 -28.21
C VAL A 392 13.14 15.50 -29.36
N TYR A 393 13.01 16.81 -29.12
CA TYR A 393 12.50 17.77 -30.11
C TYR A 393 13.32 17.87 -31.40
N GLN A 394 14.60 17.47 -31.36
CA GLN A 394 15.51 17.52 -32.51
C GLN A 394 15.45 16.27 -33.40
N ASP A 395 14.67 15.27 -33.01
CA ASP A 395 14.55 13.99 -33.71
C ASP A 395 13.15 13.89 -34.31
N ASP A 396 13.06 14.22 -35.60
CA ASP A 396 11.79 14.29 -36.33
C ASP A 396 11.08 12.92 -36.36
N GLU A 397 11.82 11.83 -36.55
CA GLU A 397 11.25 10.47 -36.62
C GLU A 397 10.62 10.06 -35.28
N LEU A 398 11.29 10.33 -34.16
CA LEU A 398 10.71 10.04 -32.85
C LEU A 398 9.51 10.95 -32.56
N MET A 399 9.59 12.23 -32.90
CA MET A 399 8.50 13.18 -32.70
C MET A 399 7.22 12.72 -33.43
N GLU A 400 7.34 12.27 -34.67
CA GLU A 400 6.25 11.69 -35.44
C GLU A 400 5.66 10.44 -34.76
N GLN A 401 6.50 9.55 -34.24
CA GLN A 401 6.05 8.34 -33.51
C GLN A 401 5.32 8.70 -32.19
N LEU A 402 5.76 9.73 -31.49
CA LEU A 402 5.10 10.23 -30.27
C LEU A 402 3.76 10.90 -30.60
N GLU A 403 3.68 11.67 -31.68
CA GLU A 403 2.44 12.28 -32.17
C GLU A 403 1.40 11.22 -32.55
N ILE A 404 1.81 10.20 -33.32
CA ILE A 404 0.92 9.09 -33.68
C ILE A 404 0.49 8.31 -32.45
N SER A 405 1.36 8.15 -31.45
CA SER A 405 0.99 7.51 -30.18
C SER A 405 -0.07 8.32 -29.42
N LYS A 406 0.06 9.66 -29.36
CA LYS A 406 -0.95 10.54 -28.77
C LYS A 406 -2.28 10.44 -29.51
N LEU A 407 -2.22 10.44 -30.84
CA LEU A 407 -3.40 10.31 -31.69
C LEU A 407 -4.07 8.95 -31.49
N TYR A 408 -3.30 7.86 -31.41
CA TYR A 408 -3.81 6.51 -31.16
C TYR A 408 -4.67 6.44 -29.90
N PHE A 409 -4.19 6.96 -28.77
CA PHE A 409 -4.96 6.95 -27.52
C PHE A 409 -6.19 7.85 -27.59
N GLN A 410 -6.07 9.02 -28.24
CA GLN A 410 -7.19 9.92 -28.48
C GLN A 410 -8.31 9.25 -29.28
N LEU A 411 -7.95 8.65 -30.41
CA LEU A 411 -8.89 8.03 -31.33
C LEU A 411 -9.52 6.76 -30.77
N SER A 412 -8.75 5.98 -30.00
CA SER A 412 -9.29 4.84 -29.26
C SER A 412 -10.41 5.26 -28.31
N TYR A 413 -10.24 6.38 -27.62
CA TYR A 413 -11.27 6.94 -26.76
C TYR A 413 -12.47 7.51 -27.54
N THR A 414 -12.23 8.40 -28.52
CA THR A 414 -13.31 9.09 -29.24
C THR A 414 -14.16 8.13 -30.06
N SER A 415 -13.53 7.25 -30.85
CA SER A 415 -14.22 6.29 -31.70
C SER A 415 -14.74 5.11 -30.89
N GLY A 416 -13.89 4.47 -30.09
CA GLY A 416 -14.25 3.20 -29.45
C GLY A 416 -15.08 3.32 -28.17
N CYS A 417 -14.97 4.41 -27.42
CA CYS A 417 -15.80 4.64 -26.23
C CYS A 417 -16.94 5.60 -26.50
N LEU A 418 -16.62 6.84 -26.89
CA LEU A 418 -17.61 7.91 -27.01
C LEU A 418 -18.59 7.65 -28.17
N GLY A 419 -18.10 7.21 -29.33
CA GLY A 419 -18.93 6.76 -30.46
C GLY A 419 -19.92 5.68 -30.03
N GLY A 420 -19.42 4.60 -29.39
CA GLY A 420 -20.26 3.53 -28.87
C GLY A 420 -21.34 3.99 -27.87
N LEU A 421 -21.07 5.00 -27.04
CA LEU A 421 -22.06 5.57 -26.12
C LEU A 421 -23.17 6.35 -26.84
N TYR A 422 -22.81 7.16 -27.84
CA TYR A 422 -23.80 7.87 -28.66
C TYR A 422 -24.67 6.91 -29.46
N GLN A 423 -24.06 5.84 -30.01
CA GLN A 423 -24.76 4.75 -30.66
C GLN A 423 -25.78 4.09 -29.72
N LEU A 424 -25.40 3.74 -28.49
CA LEU A 424 -26.31 3.15 -27.50
C LEU A 424 -27.48 4.07 -27.12
N LYS A 425 -27.27 5.39 -27.17
CA LYS A 425 -28.32 6.40 -26.91
C LYS A 425 -29.26 6.60 -28.11
N GLY A 426 -28.99 5.99 -29.26
CA GLY A 426 -29.73 6.21 -30.51
C GLY A 426 -29.40 7.53 -31.21
N ARG A 427 -28.27 8.16 -30.87
CA ARG A 427 -27.76 9.39 -31.47
C ARG A 427 -26.77 9.06 -32.57
N TYR A 428 -27.30 8.52 -33.67
CA TYR A 428 -26.46 7.94 -34.74
C TYR A 428 -25.67 8.98 -35.54
N LEU A 429 -26.20 10.20 -35.71
CA LEU A 429 -25.50 11.28 -36.43
C LEU A 429 -24.22 11.69 -35.70
N GLU A 430 -24.32 11.94 -34.40
CA GLU A 430 -23.18 12.31 -33.56
C GLU A 430 -22.18 11.16 -33.48
N SER A 431 -22.65 9.91 -33.36
CA SER A 431 -21.79 8.73 -33.39
C SER A 431 -21.04 8.59 -34.72
N LEU A 432 -21.72 8.81 -35.85
CA LEU A 432 -21.12 8.74 -37.18
C LEU A 432 -20.07 9.83 -37.37
N ALA A 433 -20.37 11.06 -36.95
CA ALA A 433 -19.43 12.18 -37.02
C ALA A 433 -18.12 11.86 -36.27
N LEU A 434 -18.20 11.25 -35.08
CA LEU A 434 -17.02 10.85 -34.31
C LEU A 434 -16.17 9.79 -35.03
N HIS A 435 -16.79 8.79 -35.66
CA HIS A 435 -16.05 7.76 -36.39
C HIS A 435 -15.42 8.29 -37.68
N VAL A 436 -16.13 9.14 -38.42
CA VAL A 436 -15.61 9.74 -39.68
C VAL A 436 -14.47 10.69 -39.39
N ASP A 437 -14.61 11.57 -38.39
CA ASP A 437 -13.53 12.46 -37.94
C ASP A 437 -12.31 11.68 -37.47
N ALA A 438 -12.51 10.62 -36.68
CA ALA A 438 -11.43 9.75 -36.25
C ALA A 438 -10.73 9.05 -37.41
N HIS A 439 -11.50 8.63 -38.43
CA HIS A 439 -10.94 7.98 -39.61
C HIS A 439 -10.09 8.94 -40.43
N HIS A 440 -10.59 10.15 -40.70
CA HIS A 440 -9.88 11.17 -41.46
C HIS A 440 -8.56 11.54 -40.77
N LYS A 441 -8.59 11.84 -39.47
CA LYS A 441 -7.39 12.18 -38.70
C LYS A 441 -6.33 11.09 -38.72
N LEU A 442 -6.76 9.82 -38.67
CA LEU A 442 -5.84 8.69 -38.70
C LEU A 442 -5.24 8.51 -40.10
N GLU A 443 -6.04 8.60 -41.16
CA GLU A 443 -5.54 8.45 -42.54
C GLU A 443 -4.62 9.61 -42.93
N GLU A 444 -4.98 10.85 -42.61
CA GLU A 444 -4.18 12.05 -42.84
C GLU A 444 -2.79 11.91 -42.19
N LYS A 445 -2.73 11.56 -40.89
CA LYS A 445 -1.45 11.35 -40.21
C LYS A 445 -0.64 10.16 -40.73
N LEU A 446 -1.29 9.09 -41.16
CA LEU A 446 -0.57 7.96 -41.77
C LEU A 446 -0.04 8.28 -43.17
N THR A 447 -0.72 9.14 -43.92
CA THR A 447 -0.21 9.63 -45.21
C THR A 447 0.96 10.60 -45.05
N GLU A 448 0.97 11.41 -43.98
CA GLU A 448 2.09 12.31 -43.66
C GLU A 448 3.35 11.53 -43.26
N VAL A 449 3.22 10.55 -42.37
CA VAL A 449 4.37 9.84 -41.77
C VAL A 449 4.87 8.67 -42.66
N GLY A 450 4.01 8.05 -43.46
CA GLY A 450 4.38 6.90 -44.29
C GLY A 450 4.62 5.62 -43.48
N GLU A 451 5.45 4.71 -44.00
CA GLU A 451 5.81 3.46 -43.32
C GLU A 451 6.99 3.67 -42.37
N PHE A 452 6.80 3.30 -41.09
CA PHE A 452 7.88 3.26 -40.11
C PHE A 452 8.91 2.20 -40.50
N ARG A 453 10.16 2.60 -40.71
CA ARG A 453 11.28 1.67 -40.95
C ARG A 453 11.75 1.03 -39.65
N ASP A 454 11.98 1.86 -38.63
CA ASP A 454 12.41 1.44 -37.29
C ASP A 454 11.51 2.07 -36.21
N ILE A 455 11.02 1.25 -35.26
CA ILE A 455 10.20 1.75 -34.15
C ILE A 455 11.13 2.13 -32.99
N LEU A 456 11.24 3.43 -32.69
CA LEU A 456 12.16 4.01 -31.72
C LEU A 456 11.60 4.00 -30.29
N ILE A 457 10.28 3.88 -30.15
CA ILE A 457 9.60 3.72 -28.86
C ILE A 457 9.29 2.25 -28.54
N PRO A 458 9.18 1.88 -27.25
CA PRO A 458 8.71 0.57 -26.82
C PRO A 458 7.49 0.08 -27.60
N LEU A 459 7.60 -1.15 -28.14
CA LEU A 459 6.58 -1.82 -28.95
C LEU A 459 5.24 -1.98 -28.21
N GLU A 460 5.29 -1.99 -26.87
CA GLU A 460 4.11 -2.01 -26.02
C GLU A 460 3.29 -0.73 -26.14
N VAL A 461 3.87 0.40 -26.55
CA VAL A 461 3.16 1.68 -26.74
C VAL A 461 2.64 1.76 -28.18
N LEU A 462 3.53 1.67 -29.17
CA LEU A 462 3.21 1.78 -30.59
C LEU A 462 3.64 0.52 -31.35
N SER A 463 2.76 0.02 -32.21
CA SER A 463 3.11 -1.03 -33.15
C SER A 463 2.21 -0.94 -34.39
N ASN A 464 2.70 -1.38 -35.56
CA ASN A 464 1.89 -1.39 -36.79
C ASN A 464 0.59 -2.18 -36.60
N LYS A 465 0.65 -3.32 -35.92
CA LYS A 465 -0.53 -4.12 -35.54
C LYS A 465 -1.58 -3.32 -34.75
N LYS A 466 -1.15 -2.44 -33.83
CA LYS A 466 -2.08 -1.61 -33.05
C LYS A 466 -2.77 -0.57 -33.93
N ILE A 467 -2.02 0.07 -34.82
CA ILE A 467 -2.56 1.05 -35.77
C ILE A 467 -3.59 0.37 -36.69
N GLU A 468 -3.27 -0.79 -37.24
CA GLU A 468 -4.19 -1.59 -38.06
C GLU A 468 -5.45 -1.99 -37.27
N SER A 469 -5.28 -2.42 -36.02
CA SER A 469 -6.42 -2.79 -35.16
C SER A 469 -7.34 -1.58 -34.88
N LEU A 470 -6.77 -0.39 -34.71
CA LEU A 470 -7.51 0.86 -34.52
C LEU A 470 -8.25 1.25 -35.81
N GLN A 471 -7.62 1.15 -36.97
CA GLN A 471 -8.27 1.39 -38.26
C GLN A 471 -9.46 0.45 -38.47
N GLN A 472 -9.29 -0.85 -38.19
CA GLN A 472 -10.36 -1.83 -38.27
C GLN A 472 -11.50 -1.51 -37.30
N LEU A 473 -11.18 -1.11 -36.07
CA LEU A 473 -12.17 -0.72 -35.06
C LEU A 473 -12.99 0.49 -35.52
N ILE A 474 -12.33 1.54 -36.03
CA ILE A 474 -13.01 2.74 -36.52
C ILE A 474 -13.93 2.39 -37.70
N LYS A 475 -13.44 1.60 -38.67
CA LYS A 475 -14.22 1.16 -39.83
C LYS A 475 -15.41 0.27 -39.43
N ALA A 476 -15.23 -0.62 -38.47
CA ALA A 476 -16.29 -1.48 -37.96
C ALA A 476 -17.36 -0.67 -37.21
N GLY A 477 -16.96 0.28 -36.36
CA GLY A 477 -17.86 1.19 -35.66
C GLY A 477 -18.68 2.04 -36.63
N TRP A 478 -18.02 2.62 -37.63
CA TRP A 478 -18.70 3.37 -38.70
C TRP A 478 -19.77 2.53 -39.41
N LYS A 479 -19.41 1.34 -39.92
CA LYS A 479 -20.38 0.45 -40.60
C LYS A 479 -21.54 0.04 -39.68
N SER A 480 -21.25 -0.24 -38.42
CA SER A 480 -22.26 -0.59 -37.41
C SER A 480 -23.28 0.54 -37.22
N VAL A 481 -22.82 1.77 -37.03
CA VAL A 481 -23.69 2.95 -36.86
C VAL A 481 -24.56 3.19 -38.10
N VAL A 482 -23.99 3.10 -39.30
CA VAL A 482 -24.75 3.25 -40.56
C VAL A 482 -25.86 2.19 -40.65
N SER A 483 -25.52 0.92 -40.40
CA SER A 483 -26.50 -0.18 -40.48
C SER A 483 -27.65 -0.03 -39.48
N LEU A 484 -27.38 0.45 -38.26
CA LEU A 484 -28.40 0.69 -37.24
C LEU A 484 -29.26 1.91 -37.56
N ALA A 485 -28.66 2.97 -38.10
CA ALA A 485 -29.39 4.17 -38.51
C ALA A 485 -30.36 3.85 -39.66
N GLU A 486 -29.93 3.07 -40.66
CA GLU A 486 -30.79 2.60 -41.74
C GLU A 486 -31.91 1.70 -41.21
N TYR A 487 -31.60 0.76 -40.32
CA TYR A 487 -32.59 -0.10 -39.70
C TYR A 487 -33.64 0.69 -38.90
N GLU A 488 -33.22 1.68 -38.11
CA GLU A 488 -34.15 2.54 -37.36
C GLU A 488 -35.03 3.38 -38.29
N LYS A 489 -34.46 3.89 -39.40
CA LYS A 489 -35.21 4.61 -40.43
C LYS A 489 -36.28 3.72 -41.07
N HIS A 490 -35.95 2.47 -41.39
CA HIS A 490 -36.90 1.49 -41.93
C HIS A 490 -38.03 1.17 -40.95
N LEU A 491 -37.74 1.01 -39.65
CA LEU A 491 -38.75 0.79 -38.61
C LEU A 491 -39.71 1.97 -38.49
N LYS A 492 -39.19 3.21 -38.46
CA LYS A 492 -40.02 4.43 -38.38
C LYS A 492 -40.90 4.61 -39.62
N ALA A 493 -40.39 4.28 -40.81
CA ALA A 493 -41.13 4.39 -42.07
C ALA A 493 -42.32 3.42 -42.18
N GLN A 494 -42.29 2.27 -41.49
CA GLN A 494 -43.38 1.28 -41.52
C GLN A 494 -44.52 1.54 -40.53
N GLY A 495 -44.49 2.63 -39.76
CA GLY A 495 -45.59 3.02 -38.86
C GLY A 495 -45.98 1.96 -37.81
N GLN A 496 -45.08 1.04 -37.48
CA GLN A 496 -45.35 -0.01 -36.50
C GLN A 496 -45.41 0.59 -35.09
N THR A 497 -46.57 0.52 -34.46
CA THR A 497 -46.72 0.87 -33.05
C THR A 497 -45.89 -0.09 -32.20
N PRO A 498 -45.14 0.38 -31.18
CA PRO A 498 -44.21 -0.43 -30.38
C PRO A 498 -44.85 -1.60 -29.61
N PHE A 499 -46.17 -1.71 -29.61
CA PHE A 499 -46.94 -2.72 -28.89
C PHE A 499 -47.83 -3.58 -29.80
N GLN A 500 -47.62 -3.59 -31.12
CA GLN A 500 -48.40 -4.46 -31.98
C GLN A 500 -48.00 -5.93 -31.73
N SER A 501 -48.91 -6.72 -31.16
CA SER A 501 -48.68 -8.16 -30.97
C SER A 501 -48.44 -8.84 -32.31
N THR A 502 -47.44 -9.71 -32.31
CA THR A 502 -47.09 -10.54 -33.48
C THR A 502 -48.18 -11.56 -33.73
N LEU A 503 -48.23 -12.11 -34.95
CA LEU A 503 -49.27 -13.06 -35.31
C LEU A 503 -49.28 -14.30 -34.39
N ILE A 504 -48.10 -14.77 -33.98
CA ILE A 504 -47.96 -15.89 -33.05
C ILE A 504 -48.43 -15.54 -31.63
N GLU A 505 -48.21 -14.32 -31.15
CA GLU A 505 -48.72 -13.88 -29.83
C GLU A 505 -50.25 -13.71 -29.83
N LYS A 506 -50.85 -13.39 -30.98
CA LYS A 506 -52.31 -13.36 -31.15
C LYS A 506 -52.92 -14.76 -31.29
N LEU A 507 -52.11 -15.76 -31.64
CA LEU A 507 -52.56 -17.16 -31.72
C LEU A 507 -52.92 -17.69 -30.33
N ASP A 508 -52.12 -17.38 -29.32
CA ASP A 508 -52.35 -17.80 -27.93
C ASP A 508 -53.63 -17.20 -27.32
N THR A 509 -54.11 -16.06 -27.82
CA THR A 509 -55.35 -15.42 -27.33
C THR A 509 -56.62 -15.93 -28.01
N GLY A 510 -56.50 -16.83 -29.00
CA GLY A 510 -57.62 -17.52 -29.64
C GLY A 510 -58.51 -16.63 -30.53
N ARG A 511 -58.13 -15.38 -30.81
CA ARG A 511 -58.90 -14.44 -31.65
C ARG A 511 -58.01 -13.86 -32.75
N ILE A 512 -58.01 -14.49 -33.92
CA ILE A 512 -57.31 -13.99 -35.12
C ILE A 512 -58.35 -13.55 -36.15
N THR A 513 -58.22 -12.32 -36.64
CA THR A 513 -58.98 -11.81 -37.79
C THR A 513 -58.11 -11.77 -39.05
N PRO A 514 -58.67 -11.84 -40.27
CA PRO A 514 -57.88 -11.75 -41.50
C PRO A 514 -57.01 -10.48 -41.62
N SER A 515 -57.45 -9.38 -41.00
CA SER A 515 -56.68 -8.13 -40.90
C SER A 515 -55.42 -8.22 -40.03
N ASP A 516 -55.28 -9.26 -39.22
CA ASP A 516 -54.11 -9.47 -38.37
C ASP A 516 -52.94 -10.12 -39.11
N ILE A 517 -53.16 -10.65 -40.32
CA ILE A 517 -52.16 -11.37 -41.11
C ILE A 517 -51.23 -10.38 -41.83
N LYS A 518 -50.25 -9.85 -41.09
CA LYS A 518 -49.14 -9.04 -41.65
C LYS A 518 -47.86 -9.88 -41.75
N LEU A 519 -47.41 -10.15 -42.98
CA LEU A 519 -46.18 -10.93 -43.25
C LEU A 519 -44.90 -10.30 -42.66
N SER A 520 -44.92 -9.00 -42.34
CA SER A 520 -43.83 -8.29 -41.67
C SER A 520 -43.77 -8.47 -40.15
N ASN A 521 -44.80 -9.06 -39.51
CA ASN A 521 -44.91 -9.18 -38.04
C ASN A 521 -45.38 -10.59 -37.61
N ILE A 522 -44.80 -11.63 -38.20
CA ILE A 522 -45.19 -13.03 -37.98
C ILE A 522 -44.71 -13.53 -36.60
N PHE A 523 -43.48 -13.18 -36.20
CA PHE A 523 -42.82 -13.70 -35.00
C PHE A 523 -42.14 -12.59 -34.20
N PRO A 524 -42.12 -12.64 -32.85
CA PRO A 524 -41.42 -11.65 -32.02
C PRO A 524 -39.91 -11.82 -32.18
N LEU A 525 -39.30 -11.00 -33.04
CA LEU A 525 -37.85 -10.93 -33.19
C LEU A 525 -37.15 -10.31 -31.95
N ARG A 526 -37.92 -9.75 -31.00
CA ARG A 526 -37.44 -9.27 -29.71
C ARG A 526 -38.05 -10.10 -28.57
N PRO A 527 -37.25 -10.65 -27.64
CA PRO A 527 -37.79 -11.30 -26.46
C PRO A 527 -38.55 -10.28 -25.60
N LYS A 528 -39.83 -10.54 -25.34
CA LYS A 528 -40.62 -9.78 -24.37
C LYS A 528 -40.43 -10.42 -23.00
N LEU A 529 -39.95 -9.64 -22.02
CA LEU A 529 -39.98 -10.07 -20.62
C LEU A 529 -41.43 -10.07 -20.14
N SER A 530 -42.01 -11.25 -19.94
CA SER A 530 -43.26 -11.42 -19.20
C SER A 530 -42.94 -11.73 -17.72
N PRO A 531 -43.62 -11.09 -16.76
CA PRO A 531 -43.48 -11.46 -15.37
C PRO A 531 -44.07 -12.86 -15.16
N VAL A 532 -43.22 -13.83 -14.82
CA VAL A 532 -43.64 -15.16 -14.40
C VAL A 532 -43.59 -15.19 -12.87
N PRO A 533 -44.71 -15.38 -12.16
CA PRO A 533 -44.68 -15.48 -10.70
C PRO A 533 -43.84 -16.71 -10.30
N SER A 534 -42.83 -16.49 -9.45
CA SER A 534 -41.82 -17.50 -9.14
C SER A 534 -42.32 -18.65 -8.25
N LYS A 535 -43.52 -18.53 -7.67
CA LYS A 535 -44.19 -19.58 -6.89
C LYS A 535 -45.72 -19.47 -7.01
N PRO A 536 -46.45 -20.60 -7.08
CA PRO A 536 -47.90 -20.58 -6.88
C PRO A 536 -48.21 -20.10 -5.46
N THR A 537 -49.15 -19.17 -5.34
CA THR A 537 -49.68 -18.71 -4.04
C THR A 537 -50.42 -19.86 -3.36
N LEU A 538 -49.80 -20.46 -2.34
CA LEU A 538 -50.43 -21.46 -1.47
C LEU A 538 -50.85 -20.76 -0.17
N PHE A 539 -52.15 -20.75 0.11
CA PHE A 539 -52.66 -20.24 1.38
C PHE A 539 -52.70 -21.39 2.38
N ASP A 540 -52.12 -21.18 3.57
CA ASP A 540 -52.24 -22.14 4.67
C ASP A 540 -53.63 -21.98 5.32
N LEU A 541 -54.62 -22.62 4.70
CA LEU A 541 -56.00 -22.59 5.17
C LEU A 541 -56.20 -23.34 6.50
N ALA A 542 -55.25 -24.20 6.90
CA ALA A 542 -55.34 -24.97 8.14
C ALA A 542 -55.22 -24.07 9.37
N PHE A 543 -54.51 -22.94 9.26
CA PHE A 543 -54.38 -21.96 10.32
C PHE A 543 -55.72 -21.33 10.73
N ASN A 544 -56.69 -21.25 9.82
CA ASN A 544 -58.04 -20.75 10.12
C ASN A 544 -58.87 -21.70 11.00
N TYR A 545 -58.40 -22.93 11.25
CA TYR A 545 -59.10 -23.96 12.03
C TYR A 545 -58.40 -24.30 13.35
N MET A 546 -57.38 -23.52 13.75
CA MET A 546 -56.76 -23.65 15.05
C MET A 546 -57.52 -22.82 16.09
N ASP A 547 -58.45 -23.45 16.82
CA ASP A 547 -59.10 -22.85 17.98
C ASP A 547 -58.30 -23.15 19.27
N TYR A 548 -58.04 -22.12 20.06
CA TYR A 548 -57.39 -22.27 21.36
C TYR A 548 -58.43 -22.70 22.41
N ALA A 549 -58.17 -23.77 23.14
CA ALA A 549 -59.12 -24.46 24.02
C ALA A 549 -59.59 -23.70 25.28
N ASN A 550 -59.49 -22.37 25.33
CA ASN A 550 -59.98 -21.54 26.44
C ASN A 550 -60.64 -20.23 25.97
N GLU A 551 -61.39 -20.26 24.86
CA GLU A 551 -62.35 -19.20 24.54
C GLU A 551 -63.72 -19.81 24.21
N ASP A 552 -64.46 -20.19 25.26
CA ASP A 552 -65.90 -20.31 25.13
C ASP A 552 -66.54 -18.93 25.09
N SER A 553 -67.32 -18.71 24.04
CA SER A 553 -68.32 -17.67 23.82
C SER A 553 -67.84 -16.27 23.40
N GLY A 554 -67.86 -16.06 22.09
CA GLY A 554 -68.49 -14.87 21.50
C GLY A 554 -67.55 -13.79 21.00
N SER A 555 -67.09 -13.92 19.75
CA SER A 555 -67.19 -12.81 18.79
C SER A 555 -66.86 -13.29 17.38
N VAL A 556 -67.91 -13.46 16.58
CA VAL A 556 -67.83 -13.34 15.13
C VAL A 556 -67.33 -11.92 14.85
N SER A 557 -66.07 -11.77 14.44
CA SER A 557 -65.57 -10.50 13.90
C SER A 557 -65.31 -10.66 12.41
N SER A 558 -66.33 -10.25 11.65
CA SER A 558 -66.26 -9.93 10.24
C SER A 558 -65.07 -8.99 9.98
N TRP A 559 -64.16 -9.41 9.10
CA TRP A 559 -63.13 -8.54 8.58
C TRP A 559 -63.78 -7.51 7.65
N THR A 560 -64.04 -6.34 8.19
CA THR A 560 -64.43 -5.16 7.42
C THR A 560 -63.20 -4.58 6.74
N THR A 561 -63.17 -4.69 5.41
CA THR A 561 -62.30 -3.93 4.51
C THR A 561 -62.40 -2.43 4.84
N GLN A 562 -61.32 -1.82 5.30
CA GLN A 562 -61.19 -0.36 5.29
C GLN A 562 -60.11 0.10 4.30
N LYS A 563 -60.67 0.78 3.30
CA LYS A 563 -60.07 1.55 2.22
C LYS A 563 -59.10 2.59 2.77
N SER A 564 -57.95 2.70 2.12
CA SER A 564 -56.99 3.78 2.28
C SER A 564 -57.59 5.13 1.84
N GLU A 565 -57.60 6.12 2.72
CA GLU A 565 -57.78 7.52 2.34
C GLU A 565 -56.72 8.43 2.96
N SER A 566 -56.01 9.08 2.03
CA SER A 566 -55.22 10.32 2.06
C SER A 566 -54.91 11.03 3.38
N VAL A 567 -53.61 11.27 3.57
CA VAL A 567 -53.00 12.27 4.46
C VAL A 567 -53.23 13.69 3.91
N PRO A 568 -53.59 14.68 4.77
CA PRO A 568 -53.27 16.08 4.56
C PRO A 568 -52.18 16.59 5.53
N PRO A 569 -51.57 17.76 5.23
CA PRO A 569 -50.20 18.06 5.63
C PRO A 569 -50.08 18.86 6.93
N SER A 570 -48.84 18.82 7.42
CA SER A 570 -48.23 19.58 8.51
C SER A 570 -48.72 21.02 8.70
N ASN A 571 -48.94 21.40 9.95
CA ASN A 571 -48.69 22.77 10.36
C ASN A 571 -48.15 22.86 11.80
N ASN A 572 -47.22 23.79 11.97
CA ASN A 572 -46.48 24.11 13.19
C ASN A 572 -47.37 24.72 14.28
N GLY A 573 -46.94 24.58 15.53
CA GLY A 573 -47.43 25.39 16.65
C GLY A 573 -46.94 24.89 18.00
N ASP A 574 -46.06 25.67 18.62
CA ASP A 574 -45.67 25.62 20.04
C ASP A 574 -46.89 25.52 20.98
N ASP A 575 -46.79 24.75 22.06
CA ASP A 575 -46.54 25.29 23.40
C ASP A 575 -46.63 24.20 24.50
N ASN A 576 -45.63 24.21 25.39
CA ASN A 576 -45.67 24.01 26.85
C ASN A 576 -46.77 23.11 27.47
N ASN A 577 -46.41 22.09 28.27
CA ASN A 577 -45.86 22.21 29.63
C ASN A 577 -45.98 20.90 30.45
N ASN A 578 -44.95 20.63 31.25
CA ASN A 578 -44.92 19.97 32.57
C ASN A 578 -45.72 18.68 32.86
N SER A 579 -44.99 17.62 33.26
CA SER A 579 -44.92 17.21 34.69
C SER A 579 -44.09 15.94 34.94
N THR A 580 -42.91 16.17 35.55
CA THR A 580 -42.44 15.51 36.78
C THR A 580 -42.93 14.09 37.13
N SER A 581 -42.00 13.14 37.15
CA SER A 581 -41.81 12.32 38.37
C SER A 581 -40.36 11.86 38.51
N ARG A 582 -39.84 12.06 39.72
CA ARG A 582 -38.47 11.75 40.17
C ARG A 582 -38.34 10.26 40.49
N LYS A 583 -37.13 9.71 40.31
CA LYS A 583 -36.38 9.06 41.41
C LYS A 583 -34.86 9.05 41.10
N ARG A 584 -34.13 9.83 41.92
CA ARG A 584 -32.68 9.74 42.23
C ARG A 584 -32.45 8.48 43.10
N GLY A 585 -31.27 7.92 43.30
CA GLY A 585 -29.86 8.23 43.01
C GLY A 585 -29.03 6.92 43.10
N PHE A 586 -27.70 6.91 43.05
CA PHE A 586 -26.85 7.29 44.17
C PHE A 586 -25.36 7.37 43.73
N LEU A 587 -24.70 8.48 44.08
CA LEU A 587 -23.26 8.72 44.23
C LEU A 587 -22.36 8.87 42.99
N GLY A 588 -22.34 10.10 42.46
CA GLY A 588 -21.10 10.76 42.04
C GLY A 588 -20.54 11.55 43.23
N LEU A 589 -19.32 11.22 43.66
CA LEU A 589 -18.58 11.89 44.73
C LEU A 589 -17.25 12.42 44.15
N PHE A 590 -17.07 13.72 44.36
CA PHE A 590 -15.85 14.53 44.22
C PHE A 590 -15.55 15.17 42.87
N GLY A 591 -16.12 16.37 42.70
CA GLY A 591 -15.39 17.52 42.19
C GLY A 591 -15.20 18.55 43.32
N ARG A 592 -13.93 18.84 43.63
CA ARG A 592 -13.40 20.18 43.86
C ARG A 592 -11.99 20.21 43.32
#